data_AF-A0A964K7P0-F1
#
_entry.id   AF-A0A964K7P0-F1
#
_cell.length_a   1.000
_cell.length_b   1.000
_cell.length_c   1.000
_cell.angle_alpha   90.00
_cell.angle_beta   90.00
_cell.angle_gamma   90.00
#
_symmetry.space_group_name_H-M   'P 1'
#
loop_
_entity.id
_entity.type
_entity.pdbx_description
1 polymer ?
#
loop_
_entity_poly.entity_id
_entity_poly.type
_entity_poly.pdbx_seq_one_letter_code
_entity_poly.pdbx_strand_id
1 'polypeptide(L)'
;MSNLLSLAAIFFSAILLYHFRARIIVPLRRFEQRNQARRAEELRAMMDGTAHYRQTMALAEEQFEAVGTIKIPDARTGELVTRFLFHGEQYATREDAEAARSAEVITKAREFYIDLDRNFLSRRGRRPETFTPPKS
;
A
#
# COMPACT_ATOMS: atom_id res chain seq x y z
N MET A 1 7.13 -62.34 23.74
CA MET A 1 7.69 -61.34 24.67
C MET A 1 7.81 -59.94 24.06
N SER A 2 8.25 -59.82 22.80
CA SER A 2 8.33 -58.53 22.07
C SER A 2 7.01 -57.73 22.06
N ASN A 3 5.88 -58.36 21.74
CA ASN A 3 4.59 -57.65 21.65
C ASN A 3 4.11 -57.06 22.98
N LEU A 4 4.45 -57.69 24.10
CA LEU A 4 4.02 -57.26 25.43
C LEU A 4 4.86 -56.07 25.92
N LEU A 5 6.17 -56.07 25.62
CA LEU A 5 7.06 -54.94 25.84
C LEU A 5 6.68 -53.73 24.97
N SER A 6 6.34 -53.95 23.69
CA SER A 6 5.87 -52.89 22.81
C SER A 6 4.57 -52.26 23.30
N LEU A 7 3.60 -53.08 23.74
CA LEU A 7 2.33 -52.59 24.27
C LEU A 7 2.55 -51.77 25.55
N ALA A 8 3.38 -52.27 26.47
CA ALA A 8 3.74 -51.56 27.70
C ALA A 8 4.42 -50.22 27.41
N ALA A 9 5.33 -50.17 26.43
CA ALA A 9 5.99 -48.93 26.01
C ALA A 9 5.01 -47.91 25.40
N ILE A 10 4.02 -48.36 24.62
CA ILE A 10 2.97 -47.49 24.06
C ILE A 10 2.10 -46.90 25.18
N PHE A 11 1.67 -47.71 26.14
CA PHE A 11 0.88 -47.20 27.27
C PHE A 11 1.69 -46.23 28.13
N PHE A 12 2.96 -46.55 28.40
CA PHE A 12 3.83 -45.69 29.19
C PHE A 12 4.10 -44.34 28.50
N SER A 13 4.35 -44.36 27.20
CA SER A 13 4.53 -43.13 26.41
C SER A 13 3.24 -42.31 26.31
N ALA A 14 2.07 -42.93 26.19
CA ALA A 14 0.78 -42.24 26.22
C ALA A 14 0.50 -41.56 27.57
N ILE A 15 0.83 -42.23 28.69
CA ILE A 15 0.69 -41.67 30.04
C ILE A 15 1.64 -40.48 30.23
N LEU A 16 2.89 -40.61 29.78
CA LEU A 16 3.86 -39.50 29.77
C LEU A 16 3.33 -38.32 28.96
N LEU A 17 2.82 -38.56 27.75
CA LEU A 17 2.26 -37.49 26.91
C LEU A 17 1.09 -36.79 27.60
N TYR A 18 0.19 -37.55 28.24
CA TYR A 18 -0.96 -37.00 28.96
C TYR A 18 -0.52 -36.12 30.13
N HIS A 19 0.48 -36.55 30.90
CA HIS A 19 0.96 -35.83 32.07
C HIS A 19 1.75 -34.56 31.70
N PHE A 20 2.52 -34.61 30.61
CA PHE A 20 3.33 -33.50 30.13
C PHE A 20 2.60 -32.59 29.13
N ARG A 21 1.37 -32.93 28.72
CA ARG A 21 0.58 -32.16 27.75
C ARG A 21 0.51 -30.67 28.10
N ALA A 22 0.30 -30.33 29.38
CA ALA A 22 0.16 -28.94 29.81
C ALA A 22 1.47 -28.18 29.65
N ARG A 23 2.61 -28.82 29.92
CA ARG A 23 3.94 -28.20 29.82
C ARG A 23 4.37 -27.97 28.37
N ILE A 24 3.91 -28.81 27.45
CA ILE A 24 4.21 -28.70 26.01
C ILE A 24 3.23 -27.73 25.31
N ILE A 25 1.93 -27.83 25.62
CA ILE A 25 0.88 -27.07 24.93
C ILE A 25 0.88 -25.59 25.32
N VAL A 26 1.19 -25.24 26.57
CA VAL A 26 1.20 -23.83 27.03
C VAL A 26 2.18 -22.94 26.23
N PRO A 27 3.46 -23.31 26.04
CA PRO A 27 4.36 -22.50 25.21
C PRO A 27 3.97 -22.48 23.74
N LEU A 28 3.47 -23.60 23.18
CA LEU A 28 2.98 -23.64 21.80
C LEU A 28 1.79 -22.70 21.58
N ARG A 29 0.82 -22.65 22.51
CA ARG A 29 -0.32 -21.73 22.44
C ARG A 29 0.11 -20.26 22.46
N ARG A 30 1.10 -19.91 23.29
CA ARG A 30 1.66 -18.54 23.32
C ARG A 30 2.33 -18.19 21.99
N PHE A 31 2.99 -19.15 21.36
CA PHE A 31 3.59 -18.96 20.05
C PHE A 31 2.52 -18.81 18.95
N GLU A 32 1.51 -19.67 18.94
CA GLU A 32 0.38 -19.58 18.00
C GLU A 32 -0.38 -18.26 18.12
N GLN A 33 -0.66 -17.80 19.35
CA GLN A 33 -1.32 -16.51 19.58
C GLN A 33 -0.51 -15.33 18.99
N ARG A 34 0.81 -15.32 19.18
CA ARG A 34 1.70 -14.29 18.61
C ARG A 34 1.78 -14.37 17.08
N ASN A 35 1.68 -15.57 16.51
CA ASN A 35 1.71 -15.76 15.06
C ASN A 35 0.37 -15.37 14.42
N GLN A 36 -0.75 -15.66 15.08
CA GLN A 36 -2.07 -15.24 14.63
C GLN A 36 -2.24 -13.72 14.68
N ALA A 37 -1.72 -13.07 15.73
CA ALA A 37 -1.69 -11.61 15.81
C ALA A 37 -0.92 -10.97 14.64
N ARG A 38 0.30 -11.46 14.37
CA ARG A 38 1.10 -11.00 13.22
C ARG A 38 0.40 -11.22 11.88
N ARG A 39 -0.17 -12.41 11.65
CA ARG A 39 -0.93 -12.69 10.42
C ARG A 39 -2.17 -11.81 10.27
N ALA A 40 -2.84 -11.47 11.36
CA ALA A 40 -4.00 -10.57 11.33
C ALA A 40 -3.60 -9.12 11.01
N GLU A 41 -2.46 -8.66 11.51
CA GLU A 41 -1.88 -7.36 11.17
C GLU A 41 -1.44 -7.33 9.69
N GLU A 42 -0.74 -8.36 9.23
CA GLU A 42 -0.35 -8.52 7.82
C GLU A 42 -1.58 -8.58 6.90
N LEU A 43 -2.64 -9.30 7.28
CA LEU A 43 -3.91 -9.33 6.55
C LEU A 43 -4.58 -7.96 6.51
N ARG A 44 -4.58 -7.19 7.61
CA ARG A 44 -5.12 -5.82 7.61
C ARG A 44 -4.31 -4.89 6.71
N ALA A 45 -2.98 -5.00 6.74
CA ALA A 45 -2.10 -4.22 5.86
C ALA A 45 -2.26 -4.60 4.38
N MET A 46 -2.47 -5.89 4.08
CA MET A 46 -2.74 -6.38 2.72
C MET A 46 -4.14 -6.00 2.22
N MET A 47 -5.15 -6.01 3.11
CA MET A 47 -6.52 -5.63 2.78
C MET A 47 -6.65 -4.12 2.55
N ASP A 48 -5.71 -3.33 3.05
CA ASP A 48 -5.57 -1.91 2.70
C ASP A 48 -4.80 -1.73 1.38
N GLY A 49 -5.22 -2.45 0.34
CA GLY A 49 -4.66 -2.32 -1.01
C GLY A 49 -4.83 -0.92 -1.61
N THR A 50 -5.69 -0.09 -1.02
CA THR A 50 -5.89 1.32 -1.38
C THR A 50 -5.03 2.28 -0.56
N ALA A 51 -4.29 1.84 0.47
CA ALA A 51 -3.38 2.69 1.23
C ALA A 51 -2.33 3.34 0.32
N HIS A 52 -1.71 2.54 -0.56
CA HIS A 52 -0.75 3.04 -1.53
C HIS A 52 -1.37 4.04 -2.52
N TYR A 53 -2.61 3.77 -2.95
CA TYR A 53 -3.35 4.69 -3.81
C TYR A 53 -3.63 6.01 -3.10
N ARG A 54 -4.11 5.97 -1.85
CA ARG A 54 -4.37 7.15 -1.02
C ARG A 54 -3.11 7.96 -0.74
N GLN A 55 -2.00 7.28 -0.48
CA GLN A 55 -0.70 7.94 -0.27
C GLN A 55 -0.19 8.61 -1.56
N THR A 56 -0.37 7.96 -2.71
CA THR A 56 -0.02 8.54 -4.02
C THR A 56 -0.90 9.74 -4.35
N MET A 57 -2.21 9.66 -4.06
CA MET A 57 -3.14 10.79 -4.20
C MET A 57 -2.70 11.98 -3.34
N ALA A 58 -2.36 11.75 -2.06
CA ALA A 58 -1.93 12.82 -1.16
C ALA A 58 -0.64 13.49 -1.65
N LEU A 59 0.35 12.71 -2.10
CA LEU A 59 1.58 13.24 -2.70
C LEU A 59 1.33 14.03 -3.99
N ALA A 60 0.41 13.56 -4.84
CA ALA A 60 0.03 14.29 -6.04
C ALA A 60 -0.65 15.61 -5.67
N GLU A 61 -1.53 15.59 -4.65
CA GLU A 61 -2.27 16.76 -4.20
C GLU A 61 -1.38 17.88 -3.65
N GLU A 62 -0.26 17.53 -2.99
CA GLU A 62 0.76 18.48 -2.54
C GLU A 62 1.46 19.24 -3.68
N GLN A 63 1.43 18.71 -4.91
CA GLN A 63 2.07 19.34 -6.07
C GLN A 63 1.20 20.43 -6.71
N PHE A 64 -0.08 20.52 -6.36
CA PHE A 64 -1.01 21.48 -6.92
C PHE A 64 -1.36 22.56 -5.92
N GLU A 65 -1.35 23.82 -6.39
CA GLU A 65 -1.84 24.94 -5.60
C GLU A 65 -3.35 24.79 -5.30
N ALA A 66 -3.77 25.38 -4.17
CA ALA A 66 -5.18 25.48 -3.84
C ALA A 66 -5.90 26.43 -4.82
N VAL A 67 -7.20 26.22 -5.00
CA VAL A 67 -8.04 27.12 -5.81
C VAL A 67 -8.00 28.53 -5.21
N GLY A 68 -7.49 29.47 -5.99
CA GLY A 68 -7.43 30.89 -5.63
C GLY A 68 -8.77 31.58 -5.83
N THR A 69 -8.98 32.69 -5.13
CA THR A 69 -10.15 33.55 -5.32
C THR A 69 -9.69 34.92 -5.78
N ILE A 70 -10.24 35.40 -6.89
CA ILE A 70 -9.92 36.71 -7.45
C ILE A 70 -11.20 37.51 -7.67
N LYS A 71 -11.14 38.82 -7.45
CA LYS A 71 -12.25 39.73 -7.73
C LYS A 71 -11.93 40.46 -9.03
N ILE A 72 -12.75 40.25 -10.05
CA ILE A 72 -12.57 40.86 -11.37
C ILE A 72 -13.81 41.70 -11.67
N PRO A 73 -13.64 42.94 -12.18
CA PRO A 73 -14.76 43.73 -12.65
C PRO A 73 -15.43 43.07 -13.86
N ASP A 74 -16.74 42.89 -13.81
CA ASP A 74 -17.53 42.38 -14.93
C ASP A 74 -17.48 43.39 -16.08
N ALA A 75 -17.11 42.93 -17.27
CA ALA A 75 -16.98 43.75 -18.47
C ALA A 75 -18.30 44.41 -18.92
N ARG A 76 -19.45 43.87 -18.51
CA ARG A 76 -20.78 44.43 -18.86
C ARG A 76 -21.34 45.40 -17.83
N THR A 77 -21.09 45.19 -16.55
CA THR A 77 -21.73 45.95 -15.45
C THR A 77 -20.75 46.77 -14.63
N GLY A 78 -19.44 46.52 -14.74
CA GLY A 78 -18.41 47.17 -13.93
C GLY A 78 -18.39 46.71 -12.47
N GLU A 79 -19.29 45.81 -12.07
CA GLU A 79 -19.36 45.28 -10.71
C GLU A 79 -18.28 44.24 -10.45
N LEU A 80 -17.76 44.20 -9.22
CA LEU A 80 -16.75 43.23 -8.83
C LEU A 80 -17.39 41.86 -8.64
N VAL A 81 -17.09 40.93 -9.55
CA VAL A 81 -17.54 39.54 -9.48
C VAL A 81 -16.40 38.68 -8.93
N THR A 82 -16.75 37.75 -8.04
CA THR A 82 -15.80 36.78 -7.51
C THR A 82 -15.64 35.65 -8.51
N ARG A 83 -14.40 35.40 -8.95
CA ARG A 83 -14.01 34.31 -9.84
C ARG A 83 -13.03 33.40 -9.11
N PHE A 84 -13.04 32.13 -9.45
CA PHE A 84 -12.12 31.15 -8.90
C PHE A 84 -11.00 30.90 -9.90
N LEU A 85 -9.76 30.89 -9.45
CA LEU A 85 -8.59 30.73 -10.30
C LEU A 85 -7.91 29.39 -9.98
N PHE A 86 -7.70 28.57 -11.00
CA PHE A 86 -6.88 27.38 -10.90
C PHE A 86 -6.03 27.25 -12.15
N HIS A 87 -4.71 27.06 -11.97
CA HIS A 87 -3.72 26.94 -13.04
C HIS A 87 -3.71 28.04 -14.13
N GLY A 88 -4.25 29.24 -13.83
CA GLY A 88 -4.38 30.36 -14.77
C GLY A 88 -5.73 30.45 -15.47
N GLU A 89 -6.61 29.46 -15.29
CA GLU A 89 -7.99 29.48 -15.79
C GLU A 89 -8.96 30.03 -14.75
N GLN A 90 -9.97 30.77 -15.23
CA GLN A 90 -10.99 31.40 -14.40
C GLN A 90 -12.31 30.65 -14.49
N TYR A 91 -12.84 30.28 -13.33
CA TYR A 91 -14.08 29.56 -13.16
C TYR A 91 -15.14 30.47 -12.51
N ALA A 92 -16.39 30.26 -12.90
CA ALA A 92 -17.53 31.00 -12.36
C ALA A 92 -17.91 30.52 -10.95
N THR A 93 -17.75 29.22 -10.70
CA THR A 93 -18.05 28.61 -9.40
C THR A 93 -16.81 27.96 -8.81
N ARG A 94 -16.84 27.76 -7.48
CA ARG A 94 -15.78 27.08 -6.75
C ARG A 94 -15.73 25.59 -7.10
N GLU A 95 -16.91 24.98 -7.25
CA GLU A 95 -17.05 23.56 -7.57
C GLU A 95 -16.43 23.24 -8.93
N ASP A 96 -16.60 24.10 -9.93
CA ASP A 96 -15.99 23.91 -11.26
C ASP A 96 -14.45 23.96 -11.18
N ALA A 97 -13.89 24.90 -10.41
CA ALA A 97 -12.44 25.00 -10.23
C ALA A 97 -11.86 23.82 -9.43
N GLU A 98 -12.57 23.35 -8.41
CA GLU A 98 -12.17 22.17 -7.62
C GLU A 98 -12.30 20.88 -8.43
N ALA A 99 -13.31 20.76 -9.30
CA ALA A 99 -13.46 19.64 -10.22
C ALA A 99 -12.29 19.59 -11.22
N ALA A 100 -11.92 20.73 -11.82
CA ALA A 100 -10.76 20.82 -12.70
C ALA A 100 -9.46 20.43 -11.98
N ARG A 101 -9.23 20.95 -10.77
CA ARG A 101 -8.11 20.55 -9.92
C ARG A 101 -8.08 19.05 -9.65
N SER A 102 -9.21 18.46 -9.26
CA SER A 102 -9.28 17.03 -8.95
C SER A 102 -8.97 16.16 -10.16
N ALA A 103 -9.40 16.56 -11.36
CA ALA A 103 -9.12 15.86 -12.61
C ALA A 103 -7.62 15.86 -12.95
N GLU A 104 -6.94 16.99 -12.75
CA GLU A 104 -5.49 17.07 -12.94
C GLU A 104 -4.71 16.25 -11.91
N VAL A 105 -5.10 16.30 -10.63
CA VAL A 105 -4.49 15.49 -9.56
C VAL A 105 -4.57 13.99 -9.89
N ILE A 106 -5.76 13.53 -10.32
CA ILE A 106 -5.98 12.14 -10.72
C ILE A 106 -5.10 11.77 -11.93
N THR A 107 -5.01 12.65 -12.92
CA THR A 107 -4.17 12.45 -14.10
C THR A 107 -2.70 12.32 -13.69
N LYS A 108 -2.21 13.20 -12.82
CA LYS A 108 -0.81 13.19 -12.39
C LYS A 108 -0.44 11.95 -11.59
N ALA A 109 -1.33 11.52 -10.70
CA ALA A 109 -1.12 10.28 -9.98
C ALA A 109 -1.16 9.04 -10.89
N ARG A 110 -1.95 9.08 -11.99
CA ARG A 110 -1.93 8.01 -12.99
C ARG A 110 -0.59 7.94 -13.72
N GLU A 111 -0.02 9.09 -14.08
CA GLU A 111 1.32 9.17 -14.68
C GLU A 111 2.38 8.54 -13.77
N PHE A 112 2.31 8.78 -12.46
CA PHE A 112 3.23 8.17 -11.50
C PHE A 112 3.23 6.62 -11.59
N TYR A 113 2.07 5.99 -11.72
CA TYR A 113 1.99 4.54 -11.88
C TYR A 113 2.54 4.06 -13.23
N ILE A 114 2.32 4.81 -14.30
CA ILE A 114 2.88 4.51 -15.63
C ILE A 114 4.41 4.60 -15.61
N ASP A 115 4.95 5.63 -14.97
CA ASP A 115 6.39 5.83 -14.83
C ASP A 115 7.04 4.77 -13.93
N LEU A 116 6.33 4.35 -12.87
CA LEU A 116 6.79 3.27 -12.00
C LEU A 116 6.88 1.95 -12.77
N ASP A 117 5.85 1.62 -13.55
CA ASP A 117 5.83 0.42 -14.41
C ASP A 117 6.98 0.47 -15.43
N ARG A 118 7.12 1.58 -16.14
CA ARG A 118 8.18 1.79 -17.14
C ARG A 118 9.57 1.66 -16.53
N ASN A 119 9.84 2.28 -15.39
CA ASN A 119 11.19 2.31 -14.80
C ASN A 119 11.55 0.99 -14.09
N PHE A 120 10.62 0.36 -13.38
CA PHE A 120 10.90 -0.85 -12.61
C PHE A 120 10.86 -2.13 -13.46
N LEU A 121 9.96 -2.23 -14.45
CA LEU A 121 9.96 -3.39 -15.35
C LEU A 121 11.15 -3.38 -16.32
N SER A 122 11.55 -2.19 -16.81
CA SER A 122 12.73 -2.07 -17.68
C SER A 122 14.03 -2.52 -16.99
N ARG A 123 14.11 -2.38 -15.67
CA ARG A 123 15.31 -2.79 -14.90
C ARG A 123 15.42 -4.31 -14.73
N ARG A 124 14.31 -5.06 -14.80
CA ARG A 124 14.29 -6.52 -14.66
C ARG A 124 14.79 -7.27 -15.91
N GLY A 125 14.81 -6.60 -17.06
CA GLY A 125 15.28 -7.15 -18.33
C GLY A 125 16.77 -6.95 -18.63
N ARG A 126 17.50 -6.14 -17.85
CA ARG A 126 18.94 -5.94 -18.06
C ARG A 126 19.69 -7.15 -17.49
N ARG A 127 19.85 -8.20 -18.32
CA ARG A 127 20.84 -9.27 -18.09
C ARG A 127 22.20 -8.62 -17.80
N PRO A 128 22.96 -9.08 -16.80
CA PRO A 128 24.34 -8.62 -16.62
C PRO A 128 25.09 -8.99 -17.90
N GLU A 129 25.62 -7.99 -18.59
CA GLU A 129 26.50 -8.21 -19.74
C GLU A 129 27.64 -9.12 -19.27
N THR A 130 27.71 -10.30 -19.86
CA THR A 130 28.81 -11.23 -19.62
C THR A 130 30.09 -10.52 -20.04
N PHE A 131 30.89 -10.11 -19.05
CA PHE A 131 32.21 -9.55 -19.26
C PHE A 131 33.07 -10.58 -20.02
N THR A 132 33.27 -10.34 -21.32
CA THR A 132 34.23 -11.07 -22.14
C THR A 132 35.59 -10.39 -21.99
N PRO A 133 36.60 -11.02 -21.36
CA PRO A 133 37.92 -10.43 -21.28
C PRO A 133 38.55 -10.34 -22.67
N PRO A 134 39.38 -9.31 -22.93
CA PRO A 134 40.08 -9.17 -24.20
C PRO A 134 41.04 -10.35 -24.39
N LYS A 135 41.01 -10.95 -25.58
CA LYS A 135 41.98 -11.98 -25.98
C LYS A 135 43.35 -11.31 -26.15
N SER A 136 44.32 -11.78 -25.38
CA SER A 136 45.76 -11.53 -25.53
C SER A 136 46.31 -12.19 -26.78
#